data_AF-S8CJS5-F1
#
_entry.id   AF-S8CJS5-F1
#
_cell.length_a   1.000
_cell.length_b   1.000
_cell.length_c   1.000
_cell.angle_alpha   90.00
_cell.angle_beta   90.00
_cell.angle_gamma   90.00
#
_symmetry.space_group_name_H-M   'P 1'
#
loop_
_entity.id
_entity.type
_entity.pdbx_description
1 polymer ?
#
loop_
_entity_poly.entity_id
_entity_poly.type
_entity_poly.pdbx_seq_one_letter_code
_entity_poly.pdbx_strand_id
1 'polypeptide(L)'
;EDMRAGLSTIQQTLTPEAATVLNQSIAEAGRRNHGQTTPLHVAATLLASPSGFLRQACIRSHPNSSHPLQCRALELCFSVALERLPMAQNAAAPA
;
A
#
# COMPACT_ATOMS: atom_id res chain seq x y z
N GLU A 1 15.04 6.59 20.03
CA GLU A 1 13.60 6.66 20.39
C GLU A 1 12.96 5.35 20.03
N ASP A 2 12.12 4.82 20.91
CA ASP A 2 11.59 3.46 20.80
C ASP A 2 10.68 3.36 19.56
N MET A 3 11.13 2.65 18.52
CA MET A 3 10.39 2.50 17.25
C MET A 3 8.98 1.93 17.49
N ARG A 4 8.82 1.14 18.56
CA ARG A 4 7.53 0.61 19.02
C ARG A 4 6.61 1.71 19.57
N ALA A 5 7.14 2.70 20.29
CA ALA A 5 6.36 3.83 20.77
C ALA A 5 5.86 4.71 19.61
N GLY A 6 6.72 4.98 18.62
CA GLY A 6 6.34 5.74 17.42
C GLY A 6 5.20 5.08 16.64
N LEU A 7 5.25 3.76 16.45
CA LEU A 7 4.18 2.99 15.82
C LEU A 7 2.86 3.08 16.61
N SER A 8 2.93 2.99 17.94
CA SER A 8 1.74 3.08 18.80
C SER A 8 1.07 4.47 18.75
N THR A 9 1.85 5.55 18.72
CA THR A 9 1.32 6.91 18.59
C THR A 9 0.67 7.16 17.23
N ILE A 10 1.27 6.63 16.15
CA ILE A 10 0.67 6.72 14.81
C ILE A 10 -0.67 5.97 14.78
N GLN A 11 -0.73 4.77 15.34
CA GLN A 11 -1.98 4.01 15.38
C GLN A 11 -3.07 4.69 16.22
N GLN A 12 -2.72 5.46 17.25
CA GLN A 12 -3.70 6.20 18.07
C GLN A 12 -4.22 7.48 17.41
N THR A 13 -3.59 7.97 16.33
CA THR A 13 -4.07 9.14 15.59
C THR A 13 -4.85 8.77 14.32
N LEU A 14 -4.81 7.50 13.91
CA LEU A 14 -5.52 6.99 12.74
C LEU A 14 -6.91 6.46 13.13
N THR A 15 -7.84 6.49 12.17
CA THR A 15 -9.07 5.71 12.30
C THR A 15 -8.75 4.21 12.27
N PRO A 16 -9.59 3.34 12.86
CA PRO A 16 -9.37 1.89 12.84
C PRO A 16 -9.20 1.32 11.42
N GLU A 17 -9.93 1.86 10.45
CA GLU A 17 -9.87 1.46 9.05
C GLU A 17 -8.55 1.87 8.41
N ALA A 18 -8.09 3.10 8.67
CA ALA A 18 -6.81 3.59 8.17
C ALA A 18 -5.63 2.82 8.77
N ALA A 19 -5.68 2.51 10.07
CA ALA A 19 -4.68 1.67 10.74
C ALA A 19 -4.64 0.26 10.14
N THR A 20 -5.80 -0.32 9.82
CA THR A 20 -5.90 -1.64 9.18
C THR A 20 -5.23 -1.64 7.80
N VAL A 21 -5.51 -0.63 6.97
CA VAL A 21 -4.87 -0.47 5.65
C VAL A 21 -3.35 -0.34 5.79
N LEU A 22 -2.88 0.46 6.75
CA LEU A 22 -1.45 0.64 6.99
C LEU A 22 -0.78 -0.68 7.39
N ASN A 23 -1.38 -1.45 8.30
CA ASN A 23 -0.87 -2.75 8.72
C ASN A 23 -0.80 -3.76 7.56
N GLN A 24 -1.83 -3.80 6.71
CA GLN A 24 -1.83 -4.61 5.49
C GLN A 24 -0.73 -4.18 4.51
N SER A 25 -0.51 -2.88 4.37
CA SER A 25 0.55 -2.32 3.52
C SER A 25 1.95 -2.70 4.01
N ILE A 26 2.15 -2.70 5.34
CA ILE A 26 3.40 -3.15 5.99
C ILE A 26 3.62 -4.65 5.75
N ALA A 27 2.58 -5.46 5.94
CA ALA A 27 2.66 -6.90 5.70
C ALA A 27 3.00 -7.21 4.24
N GLU A 28 2.42 -6.48 3.29
CA GLU A 28 2.70 -6.64 1.86
C GLU A 28 4.14 -6.23 1.50
N ALA A 29 4.66 -5.14 2.09
CA ALA A 29 6.07 -4.75 1.91
C ALA A 29 7.02 -5.84 2.42
N GLY A 30 6.73 -6.42 3.59
CA GLY A 30 7.48 -7.53 4.16
C GLY A 30 7.44 -8.79 3.27
N ARG A 31 6.25 -9.14 2.75
CA ARG A 31 6.07 -10.28 1.84
C ARG A 31 6.87 -10.14 0.53
N ARG A 32 7.05 -8.91 0.06
CA ARG A 32 7.86 -8.58 -1.13
C ARG A 32 9.35 -8.36 -0.82
N ASN A 33 9.75 -8.47 0.44
CA ASN A 33 11.10 -8.17 0.91
C ASN A 33 11.55 -6.74 0.55
N HIS A 34 10.64 -5.78 0.64
CA HIS A 34 10.94 -4.36 0.48
C HIS A 34 11.34 -3.76 1.83
N GLY A 35 12.45 -3.01 1.86
CA GLY A 35 13.02 -2.49 3.11
C GLY A 35 12.17 -1.41 3.79
N GLN A 36 11.22 -0.81 3.08
CA GLN A 36 10.33 0.24 3.61
C GLN A 36 8.93 0.11 3.02
N THR A 37 7.92 0.41 3.84
CA THR A 37 6.56 0.62 3.35
C THR A 37 6.48 1.99 2.69
N THR A 38 6.13 2.02 1.40
CA THR A 38 6.03 3.24 0.60
C THR A 38 4.56 3.62 0.36
N PRO A 39 4.26 4.87 -0.06
CA PRO A 39 2.90 5.27 -0.44
C PRO A 39 2.27 4.38 -1.52
N LEU A 40 3.09 3.75 -2.37
CA LEU A 40 2.63 2.80 -3.37
C LEU A 40 2.00 1.54 -2.77
N HIS A 41 2.54 1.02 -1.65
CA HIS A 41 1.94 -0.12 -0.94
C HIS A 41 0.56 0.24 -0.38
N VAL A 42 0.43 1.46 0.15
CA VAL A 42 -0.83 1.98 0.69
C VAL A 42 -1.87 2.15 -0.42
N ALA A 43 -1.47 2.76 -1.55
CA ALA A 43 -2.35 2.92 -2.70
C ALA A 43 -2.81 1.57 -3.27
N ALA A 44 -1.91 0.60 -3.39
CA ALA A 44 -2.25 -0.76 -3.81
C ALA A 44 -3.23 -1.44 -2.86
N THR A 45 -3.00 -1.35 -1.55
CA THR A 45 -3.88 -1.92 -0.52
C THR A 45 -5.27 -1.29 -0.54
N LEU A 46 -5.35 0.04 -0.65
CA LEU A 46 -6.62 0.76 -0.74
C LEU A 46 -7.41 0.41 -2.00
N LEU A 47 -6.73 0.12 -3.11
CA LEU A 47 -7.36 -0.22 -4.39
C LEU A 47 -7.76 -1.70 -4.48
N ALA A 48 -7.05 -2.60 -3.79
CA ALA A 48 -7.28 -4.04 -3.84
C ALA A 48 -8.66 -4.46 -3.28
N SER A 49 -9.25 -3.66 -2.39
CA SER A 49 -10.60 -3.92 -1.89
C SER A 49 -11.66 -3.52 -2.93
N PRO A 50 -12.54 -4.45 -3.38
CA PRO A 50 -13.61 -4.14 -4.33
C PRO A 50 -14.60 -3.09 -3.81
N SER A 51 -14.76 -3.02 -2.49
CA SER A 51 -15.58 -2.02 -1.77
C SER A 51 -14.74 -0.88 -1.18
N GLY A 52 -13.44 -0.81 -1.49
CA GLY A 52 -12.53 0.20 -0.97
C GLY A 52 -12.88 1.62 -1.42
N PHE A 53 -12.67 2.59 -0.53
CA PHE A 53 -12.97 4.00 -0.79
C PHE A 53 -12.23 4.54 -2.02
N LEU A 54 -10.98 4.13 -2.25
CA LEU A 54 -10.18 4.57 -3.39
C LEU A 54 -10.79 4.09 -4.71
N ARG A 55 -11.20 2.81 -4.79
CA ARG A 55 -11.87 2.25 -5.97
C ARG A 55 -13.17 2.97 -6.29
N GLN A 56 -14.00 3.24 -5.27
CA GLN A 56 -15.24 4.00 -5.47
C GLN A 56 -14.99 5.46 -5.81
N ALA A 57 -13.95 6.09 -5.26
CA ALA A 57 -13.55 7.42 -5.68
C ALA A 57 -13.14 7.42 -7.17
N CYS A 58 -12.30 6.47 -7.62
CA CYS A 58 -11.90 6.36 -9.02
C CYS A 58 -13.10 6.21 -9.97
N ILE A 59 -14.08 5.38 -9.62
CA ILE A 59 -15.32 5.18 -10.40
C ILE A 59 -16.15 6.48 -10.45
N ARG A 60 -16.35 7.14 -9.30
CA ARG A 60 -17.13 8.39 -9.23
C ARG A 60 -16.44 9.57 -9.94
N SER A 61 -15.12 9.64 -9.93
CA SER A 61 -14.36 10.70 -10.59
C SER A 61 -14.47 10.67 -12.11
N HIS A 62 -14.86 9.53 -12.70
CA HIS A 62 -14.92 9.34 -14.15
C HIS A 62 -16.32 8.89 -14.60
N PRO A 63 -17.39 9.67 -14.38
CA PRO A 63 -18.77 9.22 -14.64
C PRO A 63 -19.00 8.78 -16.10
N ASN A 64 -18.24 9.31 -17.06
CA ASN A 64 -18.36 8.99 -18.49
C ASN A 64 -17.33 7.98 -19.01
N SER A 65 -16.38 7.53 -18.18
CA SER A 65 -15.35 6.55 -18.56
C SER A 65 -15.04 5.54 -17.46
N SER A 66 -15.94 5.41 -16.47
CA SER A 66 -15.86 4.55 -15.30
C SER A 66 -16.02 3.08 -15.64
N HIS A 67 -15.21 2.59 -16.57
CA HIS A 67 -15.16 1.18 -16.86
C HIS A 67 -14.44 0.48 -15.69
N PRO A 68 -14.94 -0.65 -15.17
CA PRO A 68 -14.23 -1.51 -14.21
C PRO A 68 -12.79 -1.86 -14.61
N LEU A 69 -12.45 -1.70 -15.89
CA LEU A 69 -11.12 -1.93 -16.46
C LEU A 69 -10.10 -0.87 -16.04
N GLN A 70 -10.49 0.37 -15.72
CA GLN A 70 -9.54 1.39 -15.27
C GLN A 70 -9.00 1.10 -13.87
N CYS A 71 -9.87 0.69 -12.93
CA CYS A 71 -9.41 0.23 -11.62
C CYS A 71 -8.50 -0.99 -11.76
N ARG A 72 -8.86 -1.92 -12.65
CA ARG A 72 -8.03 -3.08 -12.92
C ARG A 72 -6.67 -2.71 -13.56
N ALA A 73 -6.65 -1.72 -14.45
CA ALA A 73 -5.40 -1.21 -15.02
C ALA A 73 -4.53 -0.55 -13.96
N LEU A 74 -5.11 0.23 -13.04
CA LEU A 74 -4.38 0.80 -11.91
C LEU A 74 -3.82 -0.28 -10.98
N GLU A 75 -4.60 -1.32 -10.65
CA GLU A 75 -4.13 -2.48 -9.88
C GLU A 75 -2.90 -3.14 -10.54
N LEU A 76 -2.92 -3.30 -11.87
CA LEU A 76 -1.79 -3.82 -12.64
C LEU A 76 -0.59 -2.88 -12.60
N CYS A 77 -0.80 -1.58 -12.84
CA CYS A 77 0.25 -0.57 -12.79
C CYS A 77 0.94 -0.55 -11.42
N PHE A 78 0.17 -0.61 -10.34
CA PHE A 78 0.72 -0.67 -9.00
C PHE A 78 1.49 -1.97 -8.74
N SER A 79 0.99 -3.10 -9.22
CA SER A 79 1.68 -4.39 -9.10
C SER A 79 3.05 -4.38 -9.78
N VAL A 80 3.10 -3.87 -11.02
CA VAL A 80 4.35 -3.72 -11.79
C VAL A 80 5.29 -2.70 -11.12
N ALA A 81 4.76 -1.57 -10.63
CA ALA A 81 5.57 -0.58 -9.95
C ALA A 81 6.16 -1.13 -8.64
N LEU A 82 5.40 -1.96 -7.91
CA LEU A 82 5.89 -2.63 -6.70
C LEU A 82 7.00 -3.64 -7.03
N GLU A 83 6.90 -4.39 -8.13
CA GLU A 83 7.95 -5.32 -8.58
C GLU A 83 9.27 -4.62 -8.95
N ARG A 84 9.22 -3.33 -9.27
CA ARG A 84 10.41 -2.52 -9.63
C ARG A 84 11.06 -1.85 -8.42
N LEU A 85 10.48 -1.95 -7.23
CA LEU A 85 11.07 -1.36 -6.03
C LEU A 85 12.36 -2.12 -5.65
N PRO A 86 13.36 -1.44 -5.07
CA PRO A 86 14.54 -2.11 -4.57
C PRO A 86 14.16 -3.05 -3.42
N MET A 87 14.58 -4.31 -3.53
CA MET A 87 14.50 -5.25 -2.42
C MET A 87 15.43 -4.77 -1.30
N ALA A 88 15.06 -5.03 -0.05
CA ALA A 88 15.94 -4.84 1.08
C ALA A 88 17.22 -5.64 0.81
N GLN A 89 18.33 -4.95 0.59
CA GLN A 89 19.63 -5.59 0.61
C GLN A 89 19.80 -6.13 2.02
N ASN A 90 19.75 -7.47 2.17
CA ASN A 90 20.16 -8.09 3.41
C ASN A 90 21.61 -7.66 3.60
N ALA A 91 21.89 -6.85 4.63
CA ALA A 91 23.24 -6.49 5.00
C ALA A 91 23.96 -7.75 5.52
N ALA A 92 24.23 -8.70 4.63
CA ALA A 92 25.23 -9.72 4.82
C ALA A 92 26.58 -9.00 4.67
N ALA A 93 27.28 -8.93 5.79
CA ALA A 93 28.55 -8.25 6.00
C ALA A 93 29.68 -8.80 5.07
N PRO A 94 30.85 -8.12 5.00
CA PRO A 94 31.81 -8.23 3.91
C PRO A 94 32.62 -9.52 3.97
N ALA A 95 33.18 -9.90 2.81
CA ALA A 95 34.35 -10.79 2.73
C ALA A 95 35.59 -9.94 2.43
#